data_AF-L9JQR4-F1
#
_entry.id   AF-L9JQR4-F1
#
_cell.length_a   1.000
_cell.length_b   1.000
_cell.length_c   1.000
_cell.angle_alpha   90.00
_cell.angle_beta   90.00
_cell.angle_gamma   90.00
#
_symmetry.space_group_name_H-M   'P 1'
#
loop_
_entity.id
_entity.type
_entity.pdbx_description
1 polymer ?
#
loop_
_entity_poly.entity_id
_entity_poly.type
_entity_poly.pdbx_seq_one_letter_code
_entity_poly.pdbx_strand_id
1 'polypeptide(L)'
;MALVQLFCPARIKDANQKALYARDGQLLVGGSEADNCSAEKICILPNRGLDRSKVPILLGIQGGSCCLACVETRDGPTVQLESTTLPPQDVNIEDLYKGGEQATRFTFFQSSVGSTFRLEAAAWPGWVLCGQKKPAGQGE
;
A
#
# COMPACT_ATOMS: atom_id res chain seq x y z
N MET A 1 -4.44 -7.96 -27.77
CA MET A 1 -4.94 -6.60 -27.52
C MET A 1 -4.93 -6.38 -26.00
N ALA A 2 -3.76 -6.03 -25.44
CA ALA A 2 -3.64 -5.74 -24.02
C ALA A 2 -4.17 -4.32 -23.80
N LEU A 3 -5.34 -4.23 -23.19
CA LEU A 3 -5.96 -2.97 -22.83
C LEU A 3 -4.97 -2.18 -21.95
N VAL A 4 -4.72 -0.93 -22.33
CA VAL A 4 -3.90 0.06 -21.63
C VAL A 4 -4.31 0.08 -20.15
N GLN A 5 -3.58 -0.67 -19.34
CA GLN A 5 -3.74 -0.64 -17.90
C GLN A 5 -3.00 0.62 -17.48
N LEU A 6 -3.73 1.68 -17.10
CA LEU A 6 -3.13 2.89 -16.53
C LEU A 6 -2.41 2.50 -15.23
N PHE A 7 -1.18 2.01 -15.36
CA PHE A 7 -0.14 2.17 -14.36
C PHE A 7 0.23 3.65 -14.37
N CYS A 8 -0.61 4.49 -13.76
CA CYS A 8 -0.21 5.84 -13.41
C CYS A 8 0.44 5.75 -12.03
N PRO A 9 1.78 5.65 -11.94
CA PRO A 9 2.44 5.70 -10.64
C PRO A 9 2.05 7.01 -9.95
N ALA A 10 1.43 6.89 -8.78
CA ALA A 10 1.07 8.03 -7.95
C ALA A 10 2.11 8.23 -6.86
N ARG A 11 2.28 9.48 -6.43
CA ARG A 11 2.98 9.79 -5.19
C ARG A 11 1.94 10.02 -4.12
N ILE A 12 1.93 9.17 -3.11
CA ILE A 12 1.00 9.29 -1.99
C ILE A 12 1.69 10.11 -0.89
N LYS A 13 0.92 11.03 -0.31
CA LYS A 13 1.30 11.80 0.87
C LYS A 13 0.28 11.57 1.98
N ASP A 14 0.73 11.67 3.22
CA ASP A 14 -0.16 11.72 4.38
C ASP A 14 -0.89 13.08 4.47
N ALA A 15 -1.78 13.21 5.46
CA ALA A 15 -2.50 14.46 5.72
C ALA A 15 -1.58 15.64 6.05
N ASN A 16 -0.34 15.40 6.50
CA ASN A 16 0.67 16.40 6.82
C ASN A 16 1.62 16.71 5.66
N GLN A 17 1.27 16.29 4.42
CA GLN A 17 2.08 16.47 3.21
C GLN A 17 3.43 15.72 3.23
N LYS A 18 3.62 14.75 4.13
CA LYS A 18 4.77 13.85 4.15
C LYS A 18 4.58 12.75 3.14
N ALA A 19 5.60 12.48 2.34
CA ALA A 19 5.51 11.49 1.27
C ALA A 19 5.81 10.09 1.78
N LEU A 20 5.23 9.10 1.10
CA LEU A 20 5.65 7.71 1.26
C LEU A 20 7.01 7.49 0.59
N TYR A 21 7.89 6.76 1.26
CA TYR A 21 9.18 6.32 0.73
C TYR A 21 9.48 4.89 1.20
N ALA A 22 10.22 4.13 0.39
CA ALA A 22 10.67 2.79 0.75
C ALA A 22 12.07 2.84 1.35
N ARG A 23 12.29 2.12 2.45
CA ARG A 23 13.60 1.95 3.09
C ARG A 23 13.65 0.61 3.81
N ASP A 24 14.74 -0.15 3.64
CA ASP A 24 14.98 -1.42 4.35
C ASP A 24 13.81 -2.42 4.27
N GLY A 25 13.12 -2.48 3.13
CA GLY A 25 11.96 -3.37 2.92
C GLY A 25 10.67 -2.90 3.62
N GLN A 26 10.62 -1.66 4.12
CA GLN A 26 9.45 -1.06 4.75
C GLN A 26 8.97 0.17 3.98
N LEU A 27 7.67 0.45 4.08
CA LEU A 27 7.07 1.67 3.56
C LEU A 27 6.87 2.66 4.72
N LEU A 28 7.56 3.80 4.64
CA LEU A 28 7.61 4.79 5.70
C LEU A 28 7.01 6.13 5.22
N VAL A 29 6.64 6.98 6.19
CA VAL A 29 6.10 8.33 5.94
C VAL A 29 7.11 9.36 6.42
N GLY A 30 7.62 10.21 5.54
CA GLY A 30 8.71 11.14 5.86
C GLY A 30 8.65 12.46 5.11
N GLY A 31 9.39 13.44 5.62
CA GLY A 31 9.59 14.73 4.96
C GLY A 31 10.66 14.61 3.88
N SER A 32 10.37 15.09 2.67
CA SER A 32 11.26 15.00 1.50
C SER A 32 12.67 15.56 1.73
N GLU A 33 12.84 16.48 2.69
CA GLU A 33 14.10 17.19 2.94
C GLU A 33 14.94 16.59 4.08
N ALA A 34 14.34 15.82 4.99
CA ALA A 34 15.03 15.38 6.22
C ALA A 34 15.74 14.02 6.08
N ASP A 35 15.27 13.16 5.16
CA ASP A 35 15.69 11.75 5.11
C ASP A 35 16.48 11.36 3.84
N ASN A 36 16.78 12.30 2.92
CA ASN A 36 17.40 12.02 1.61
C ASN A 36 16.71 10.91 0.80
N CYS A 37 15.49 10.50 1.17
CA CYS A 37 14.74 9.46 0.51
C CYS A 37 13.81 10.07 -0.54
N SER A 38 13.99 9.66 -1.79
CA SER A 38 13.07 10.05 -2.86
C SER A 38 11.69 9.44 -2.63
N ALA A 39 10.63 10.26 -2.74
CA ALA A 39 9.26 9.76 -2.56
C ALA A 39 8.93 8.65 -3.57
N GLU A 40 8.44 7.53 -3.04
CA GLU A 40 8.16 6.28 -3.75
C GLU A 40 7.04 6.47 -4.78
N LYS A 41 7.17 5.76 -5.91
CA LYS A 41 6.13 5.71 -6.94
C LYS A 41 5.26 4.49 -6.68
N ILE A 42 4.00 4.73 -6.36
CA ILE A 42 3.05 3.67 -6.03
C ILE A 42 2.21 3.33 -7.25
N CYS A 43 2.32 2.09 -7.69
CA CYS A 43 1.46 1.47 -8.68
C CYS A 43 0.12 1.12 -8.04
N ILE A 44 -0.98 1.52 -8.67
CA ILE A 44 -2.33 1.28 -8.16
C ILE A 44 -3.11 0.54 -9.23
N LEU A 45 -3.65 -0.64 -8.89
CA LEU A 45 -4.53 -1.41 -9.76
C LEU A 45 -5.83 -1.76 -9.02
N PRO A 46 -6.98 -1.82 -9.68
CA PRO A 46 -8.21 -2.26 -9.01
C PRO A 46 -8.20 -3.77 -8.79
N ASN A 47 -8.68 -4.26 -7.65
CA ASN A 47 -9.00 -5.69 -7.52
C ASN A 47 -10.38 -5.96 -8.15
N ARG A 48 -10.39 -6.70 -9.26
CA ARG A 48 -11.60 -6.97 -10.05
C ARG A 48 -12.53 -8.03 -9.45
N GLY A 49 -12.05 -8.81 -8.48
CA GLY A 49 -12.77 -9.90 -7.84
C GLY A 49 -13.58 -9.50 -6.61
N LEU A 50 -13.41 -8.27 -6.11
CA LEU A 50 -14.17 -7.75 -4.97
C LEU A 50 -15.23 -6.73 -5.40
N ASP A 51 -16.11 -6.37 -4.45
CA ASP A 51 -17.19 -5.40 -4.63
C ASP A 51 -16.65 -4.03 -5.09
N ARG A 52 -16.89 -3.71 -6.36
CA ARG A 52 -16.41 -2.48 -7.00
C ARG A 52 -17.03 -1.21 -6.42
N SER A 53 -18.18 -1.30 -5.76
CA SER A 53 -18.81 -0.14 -5.12
C SER A 53 -17.96 0.41 -3.96
N LYS A 54 -17.07 -0.42 -3.39
CA LYS A 54 -16.15 -0.07 -2.31
C LYS A 54 -14.76 0.34 -2.79
N VAL A 55 -14.55 0.45 -4.11
CA VAL A 55 -13.28 0.84 -4.75
C VAL A 55 -12.09 0.02 -4.22
N PRO A 56 -12.08 -1.31 -4.45
CA PRO A 56 -11.00 -2.18 -4.01
C PRO A 56 -9.75 -1.98 -4.87
N ILE A 57 -8.63 -1.67 -4.23
CA ILE A 57 -7.35 -1.39 -4.89
C ILE A 57 -6.20 -2.25 -4.32
N LEU A 58 -5.24 -2.53 -5.18
CA LEU A 58 -3.95 -3.14 -4.93
C LEU A 58 -2.89 -2.04 -4.99
N LEU A 59 -1.92 -2.10 -4.10
CA LEU A 59 -0.85 -1.11 -3.99
C LEU A 59 0.50 -1.80 -4.13
N GLY A 60 1.28 -1.37 -5.12
CA GLY A 60 2.62 -1.89 -5.39
C GLY A 60 3.66 -0.78 -5.44
N ILE A 61 4.89 -1.10 -5.07
CA ILE A 61 6.06 -0.21 -5.17
C ILE A 61 7.11 -0.84 -6.08
N GLN A 62 8.22 -0.13 -6.37
CA GLN A 62 9.31 -0.66 -7.20
C GLN A 62 8.82 -1.16 -8.58
N GLY A 63 7.84 -0.44 -9.17
CA GLY A 63 7.24 -0.84 -10.44
C GLY A 63 6.25 -2.00 -10.34
N GLY A 64 5.82 -2.38 -9.13
CA GLY A 64 4.83 -3.43 -8.89
C GLY A 64 5.42 -4.78 -8.46
N SER A 65 6.73 -4.89 -8.30
CA SER A 65 7.42 -6.11 -7.85
C SER A 65 7.26 -6.39 -6.35
N CYS A 66 6.84 -5.39 -5.58
CA CYS A 66 6.56 -5.52 -4.16
C CYS A 66 5.18 -4.94 -3.87
N CYS A 67 4.33 -5.67 -3.15
CA CYS A 67 2.96 -5.27 -2.88
C CYS A 67 2.70 -5.10 -1.38
N LEU A 68 1.81 -4.19 -1.02
CA LEU A 68 1.34 -4.05 0.35
C LEU A 68 0.37 -5.18 0.68
N ALA A 69 0.64 -5.89 1.76
CA ALA A 69 -0.19 -6.98 2.28
C ALA A 69 -0.62 -6.68 3.71
N CYS A 70 -1.84 -7.08 4.07
CA CYS A 70 -2.27 -7.22 5.45
C CYS A 70 -1.92 -8.62 5.93
N VAL A 71 -1.06 -8.70 6.94
CA VAL A 71 -0.59 -9.94 7.56
C VAL A 71 -1.12 -9.99 8.99
N GLU A 72 -1.79 -11.08 9.33
CA GLU A 72 -2.21 -11.33 10.70
C GLU A 72 -0.99 -11.56 11.60
N THR A 73 -0.95 -10.86 12.73
CA THR A 73 0.04 -11.08 13.78
C THR A 73 -0.67 -11.32 15.10
N ARG A 74 0.08 -11.73 16.13
CA ARG A 74 -0.46 -11.98 17.47
C ARG A 74 -1.21 -10.77 18.06
N ASP A 75 -0.81 -9.57 17.69
CA ASP A 75 -1.35 -8.30 18.22
C ASP A 75 -2.38 -7.65 17.27
N GLY A 76 -2.75 -8.35 16.18
CA GLY A 76 -3.68 -7.88 15.16
C GLY A 76 -3.07 -7.79 13.76
N PRO A 77 -3.83 -7.38 12.73
CA PRO A 77 -3.32 -7.23 11.38
C PRO A 77 -2.32 -6.07 11.28
N THR A 78 -1.22 -6.35 10.62
CA THR A 78 -0.17 -5.37 10.28
C THR A 78 -0.04 -5.25 8.78
N VAL A 79 0.38 -4.08 8.31
CA VAL A 79 0.68 -3.88 6.89
C VAL A 79 2.17 -4.10 6.68
N GLN A 80 2.50 -4.99 5.76
CA GLN A 80 3.88 -5.33 5.40
C GLN A 80 4.06 -5.23 3.88
N LEU A 81 5.30 -4.99 3.46
CA LEU A 81 5.67 -5.17 2.06
C LEU A 81 6.06 -6.62 1.84
N GLU A 82 5.41 -7.27 0.91
CA GLU A 82 5.83 -8.59 0.44
C GLU A 82 6.55 -8.43 -0.90
N SER A 83 7.80 -8.88 -0.92
CA SER A 83 8.77 -8.71 -2.00
C SER A 83 9.38 -10.06 -2.40
N THR A 84 9.94 -10.09 -3.61
CA THR A 84 10.53 -11.27 -4.26
C THR A 84 11.90 -11.71 -3.71
N THR A 85 12.15 -11.73 -2.39
CA THR A 85 13.40 -12.29 -1.81
C THR A 85 13.19 -13.52 -0.89
N LEU A 86 14.12 -14.49 -0.97
CA LEU A 86 13.83 -15.92 -0.91
C LEU A 86 13.46 -16.56 0.46
N PRO A 87 12.61 -17.63 0.44
CA PRO A 87 11.90 -18.13 -0.74
C PRO A 87 10.67 -17.26 -1.01
N PRO A 88 10.63 -16.47 -2.09
CA PRO A 88 9.62 -15.46 -2.25
C PRO A 88 8.50 -16.08 -3.04
N GLN A 89 7.30 -15.96 -2.53
CA GLN A 89 6.17 -16.10 -3.43
C GLN A 89 6.24 -14.87 -4.35
N ASP A 90 6.29 -15.09 -5.66
CA ASP A 90 6.38 -14.04 -6.68
C ASP A 90 5.11 -13.18 -6.67
N VAL A 91 5.06 -12.19 -5.78
CA VAL A 91 3.91 -11.30 -5.66
C VAL A 91 4.15 -10.05 -6.50
N ASN A 92 3.82 -10.15 -7.78
CA ASN A 92 3.68 -9.00 -8.67
C ASN A 92 2.25 -8.48 -8.63
N ILE A 93 2.08 -7.15 -8.60
CA ILE A 93 0.77 -6.49 -8.64
C ILE A 93 -0.05 -6.91 -9.87
N GLU A 94 0.59 -7.25 -11.00
CA GLU A 94 -0.09 -7.76 -12.19
C GLU A 94 -0.71 -9.15 -11.97
N ASP A 95 -0.07 -10.01 -11.18
CA ASP A 95 -0.58 -11.34 -10.88
C ASP A 95 -1.69 -11.26 -9.83
N LEU A 96 -1.54 -10.38 -8.84
CA LEU A 96 -2.63 -10.06 -7.91
C LEU A 96 -3.87 -9.51 -8.63
N TYR A 97 -3.66 -8.67 -9.65
CA TYR A 97 -4.74 -8.14 -10.46
C TYR A 97 -5.52 -9.23 -11.23
N LYS A 98 -4.83 -10.29 -11.67
CA LYS A 98 -5.47 -11.47 -12.29
C LYS A 98 -6.10 -12.40 -11.25
N GLY A 99 -5.60 -12.40 -10.01
CA GLY A 99 -6.01 -13.29 -8.93
C GLY A 99 -7.38 -13.03 -8.32
N GLY A 100 -7.95 -11.83 -8.49
CA GLY A 100 -9.30 -11.51 -8.02
C GLY A 100 -9.47 -11.68 -6.50
N GLU A 101 -10.42 -12.52 -6.07
CA GLU A 101 -10.71 -12.77 -4.65
C GLU A 101 -9.51 -13.35 -3.88
N GLN A 102 -8.63 -14.10 -4.55
CA GLN A 102 -7.41 -14.64 -3.92
C GLN A 102 -6.43 -13.54 -3.48
N ALA A 103 -6.54 -12.33 -4.05
CA ALA A 103 -5.74 -11.17 -3.69
C ALA A 103 -6.34 -10.34 -2.52
N THR A 104 -7.37 -10.85 -1.81
CA THR A 104 -8.06 -10.11 -0.74
C THR A 104 -7.10 -9.59 0.35
N ARG A 105 -6.09 -10.37 0.73
CA ARG A 105 -5.07 -9.95 1.72
C ARG A 105 -4.19 -8.78 1.27
N PHE A 106 -4.11 -8.53 -0.03
CA PHE A 106 -3.39 -7.41 -0.65
C PHE A 106 -4.29 -6.23 -1.02
N THR A 107 -5.58 -6.34 -0.72
CA THR A 107 -6.57 -5.39 -1.19
C THR A 107 -6.96 -4.41 -0.09
N PHE A 108 -7.09 -3.15 -0.48
CA PHE A 108 -7.58 -2.08 0.38
C PHE A 108 -8.79 -1.43 -0.28
N PHE A 109 -9.84 -1.15 0.50
CA PHE A 109 -10.97 -0.36 0.05
C PHE A 109 -10.63 1.13 0.18
N GLN A 110 -10.66 1.84 -0.94
CA GLN A 110 -10.42 3.27 -0.98
C GLN A 110 -11.74 4.03 -0.77
N SER A 111 -11.75 4.95 0.18
CA SER A 111 -12.83 5.92 0.35
C SER A 111 -12.28 7.34 0.40
N SER A 112 -13.03 8.31 -0.09
CA SER A 112 -12.67 9.73 0.03
C SER A 112 -13.11 10.29 1.38
N VAL A 113 -12.26 11.12 1.98
CA VAL A 113 -12.56 11.87 3.22
C VAL A 113 -12.13 13.32 2.98
N GLY A 114 -13.07 14.14 2.49
CA GLY A 114 -12.75 15.50 2.04
C GLY A 114 -11.77 15.48 0.87
N SER A 115 -10.60 16.12 1.04
CA SER A 115 -9.52 16.16 0.05
C SER A 115 -8.51 15.01 0.19
N THR A 116 -8.67 14.13 1.18
CA THR A 116 -7.80 12.97 1.39
C THR A 116 -8.55 11.68 1.09
N PHE A 117 -7.86 10.55 1.18
CA PHE A 117 -8.45 9.23 1.07
C PHE A 117 -8.08 8.37 2.28
N ARG A 118 -8.94 7.40 2.55
CA ARG A 118 -8.77 6.39 3.59
C ARG A 118 -8.66 5.03 2.90
N LEU A 119 -7.74 4.20 3.39
CA LEU A 119 -7.51 2.85 2.91
C LEU A 119 -7.82 1.86 4.02
N GLU A 120 -8.86 1.06 3.83
CA GLU A 120 -9.28 0.02 4.78
C GLU A 120 -8.89 -1.36 4.27
N ALA A 121 -8.34 -2.23 5.12
CA ALA A 121 -7.92 -3.58 4.77
C ALA A 121 -9.13 -4.45 4.40
N ALA A 122 -9.16 -5.00 3.17
CA ALA A 122 -10.28 -5.82 2.74
C ALA A 122 -10.38 -7.15 3.51
N ALA A 123 -9.23 -7.73 3.89
CA ALA A 123 -9.17 -8.93 4.72
C ALA A 123 -9.54 -8.67 6.20
N TRP A 124 -9.53 -7.40 6.64
CA TRP A 124 -9.72 -7.02 8.04
C TRP A 124 -10.63 -5.79 8.17
N PRO A 125 -11.97 -5.98 8.12
CA PRO A 125 -12.91 -4.87 8.24
C PRO A 125 -12.68 -4.05 9.52
N GLY A 126 -12.73 -2.72 9.39
CA GLY A 126 -12.45 -1.76 10.44
C GLY A 126 -10.98 -1.35 10.58
N TRP A 127 -10.04 -2.10 9.99
CA TRP A 127 -8.60 -1.81 10.07
C TRP A 127 -8.15 -0.92 8.93
N VAL A 128 -7.54 0.22 9.27
CA VAL A 128 -7.21 1.27 8.30
C VAL A 128 -5.74 1.58 8.31
N LEU A 129 -5.19 1.79 7.11
CA LEU A 129 -3.81 2.18 6.92
C LEU A 129 -3.57 3.55 7.57
N CYS A 130 -2.73 3.55 8.61
CA CYS A 130 -2.33 4.73 9.34
C CYS A 130 -0.84 4.97 9.16
N GLY A 131 -0.45 6.22 8.93
CA GLY A 131 0.95 6.62 9.02
C GLY A 131 1.43 6.53 10.46
N GLN A 132 2.68 6.12 10.68
CA GLN A 132 3.24 6.08 12.02
C GLN A 132 3.32 7.51 12.60
N LYS A 133 2.73 7.71 13.78
CA LYS A 133 2.95 8.92 14.56
C LYS A 133 4.29 8.75 15.26
N LYS A 134 5.33 9.47 14.82
CA LYS A 134 6.59 9.55 15.58
C LYS A 134 6.22 9.93 17.02
N PRO A 135 6.62 9.18 18.05
CA PRO A 135 6.34 9.57 19.43
C PRO A 135 6.99 10.94 19.66
N ALA A 136 6.18 11.91 20.10
CA ALA A 136 6.67 13.19 20.54
C ALA A 136 7.37 12.99 21.88
N GLY A 137 8.69 12.80 21.86
CA GLY A 137 9.48 12.68 23.07
C GLY A 137 10.66 11.72 22.92
N GLN A 138 11.80 12.28 22.53
CA GLN A 138 13.10 12.01 23.15
C GLN A 138 14.01 13.14 22.68
N GLY A 139 13.85 14.27 23.36
CA GLY A 139 14.97 15.18 23.56
C GLY A 139 15.71 14.68 24.79
N GLU A 140 16.99 14.40 24.62
CA GLU A 140 18.06 14.72 25.56
C GLU A 140 19.31 15.02 24.73
#